data_AF-A0A2I1DB83-F1
#
_entry.id   AF-A0A2I1DB83-F1
#
_cell.length_a   1.000
_cell.length_b   1.000
_cell.length_c   1.000
_cell.angle_alpha   90.00
_cell.angle_beta   90.00
_cell.angle_gamma   90.00
#
_symmetry.space_group_name_H-M   'P 1'
#
loop_
_entity.id
_entity.type
_entity.pdbx_description
1 polymer ?
#
loop_
_entity_poly.entity_id
_entity_poly.type
_entity_poly.pdbx_seq_one_letter_code
_entity_poly.pdbx_strand_id
1 'polypeptide(L)'
;MRIALDSSREAYHPGDLLRGRVILGRPEVDTIQGSLAIAFLGRSTISHTRFSVANSGEIVLFRSECCLYSGDRPATEMPPGGWPFIFAFPNVTIPAPETNSGSTLAERFPSDDDEWEEGSAYRLPPSTTFEFPDGVVTGHIEYLLRAIWRPRQVRDGWPKISTLSLLFAPGRREKSPLPHLVTLRSTLELSYIVDAEDRFRPVSFYDHVRPGAHITCASFLLQVTIAATRVIQGARIPVELLLRLAPDQQPQQRHQPTPPIFLHSFTAHTEVITSVAREEGRYTSERTVVLGMRRLNEPLVLDRPLDVNRLLDLGTGVLGPDFVIANAMRRHRLFLCIELSCLERLHFCRFDVPLVVLASFYAERPPGVGGGF
;
A
#
# COMPACT_ATOMS: atom_id res chain seq x y z
N MET A 1 5.29 -38.11 0.41
CA MET A 1 4.73 -37.29 -0.68
C MET A 1 5.22 -35.87 -0.54
N ARG A 2 5.72 -35.27 -1.62
CA ARG A 2 6.20 -33.88 -1.67
C ARG A 2 5.89 -33.25 -3.03
N ILE A 3 5.74 -31.93 -3.04
CA ILE A 3 5.66 -31.11 -4.26
C ILE A 3 7.06 -30.60 -4.55
N ALA A 4 7.54 -30.75 -5.79
CA ALA A 4 8.82 -30.24 -6.25
C ALA A 4 8.59 -29.31 -7.43
N LEU A 5 9.06 -28.07 -7.34
CA LEU A 5 9.02 -27.11 -8.45
C LEU A 5 10.26 -27.28 -9.33
N ASP A 6 10.09 -27.10 -10.63
CA ASP A 6 11.22 -27.15 -11.58
C ASP A 6 12.17 -25.95 -11.37
N SER A 7 11.63 -24.80 -10.96
CA SER A 7 12.38 -23.62 -10.55
C SER A 7 11.68 -22.92 -9.38
N SER A 8 12.39 -22.72 -8.27
CA SER A 8 11.93 -21.87 -7.17
C SER A 8 12.25 -20.41 -7.48
N ARG A 9 11.32 -19.51 -7.15
CA ARG A 9 11.53 -18.06 -7.19
C ARG A 9 11.33 -17.49 -5.79
N GLU A 10 11.95 -16.36 -5.53
CA GLU A 10 11.73 -15.60 -4.30
C GLU A 10 10.28 -15.10 -4.22
N ALA A 11 9.75 -14.59 -5.33
CA ALA A 11 8.35 -14.25 -5.49
C ALA A 11 7.85 -14.57 -6.90
N TYR A 12 6.54 -14.82 -7.01
CA TYR A 12 5.81 -15.03 -8.25
C TYR A 12 4.97 -13.81 -8.60
N HIS A 13 4.75 -13.60 -9.89
CA HIS A 13 4.02 -12.46 -10.44
C HIS A 13 2.80 -12.89 -11.24
N PRO A 14 1.85 -11.98 -11.53
CA PRO A 14 0.75 -12.24 -12.45
C PRO A 14 1.24 -12.84 -13.78
N GLY A 15 0.67 -13.98 -14.17
CA GLY A 15 1.03 -14.70 -15.40
C GLY A 15 2.22 -15.65 -15.29
N ASP A 16 2.95 -15.68 -14.16
CA ASP A 16 4.05 -16.61 -13.98
C ASP A 16 3.58 -18.07 -14.04
N LEU A 17 4.36 -18.89 -14.76
CA LEU A 17 4.10 -20.32 -14.88
C LEU A 17 4.72 -21.08 -13.71
N LEU A 18 3.86 -21.82 -13.01
CA LEU A 18 4.24 -22.79 -11.98
C LEU A 18 4.34 -24.17 -12.63
N ARG A 19 5.55 -24.69 -12.76
CA ARG A 19 5.82 -26.04 -13.25
C ARG A 19 6.52 -26.86 -12.19
N GLY A 20 6.15 -28.13 -12.11
CA GLY A 20 6.74 -29.03 -11.15
C GLY A 20 6.15 -30.41 -11.21
N ARG A 21 6.45 -31.21 -10.19
CA ARG A 21 6.03 -32.59 -10.07
C ARG A 21 5.59 -32.92 -8.65
N VAL A 22 4.66 -33.85 -8.51
CA VAL A 22 4.29 -34.45 -7.23
C VAL A 22 4.93 -35.82 -7.11
N ILE A 23 5.71 -36.01 -6.05
CA ILE A 23 6.51 -37.21 -5.80
C ILE A 23 5.95 -37.92 -4.57
N LEU A 24 5.44 -39.15 -4.72
CA LEU A 24 4.83 -39.90 -3.62
C LEU A 24 5.87 -40.44 -2.61
N GLY A 25 7.08 -40.76 -3.09
CA GLY A 25 8.28 -40.95 -2.29
C GLY A 25 8.45 -42.32 -1.63
N ARG A 26 7.80 -43.39 -2.15
CA ARG A 26 8.06 -44.78 -1.70
C ARG A 26 7.82 -45.78 -2.85
N PRO A 27 8.76 -46.68 -3.14
CA PRO A 27 8.55 -47.79 -4.09
C PRO A 27 7.57 -48.86 -3.56
N GLU A 28 7.29 -48.88 -2.25
CA GLU A 28 6.31 -49.81 -1.64
C GLU A 28 4.85 -49.36 -1.84
N VAL A 29 4.62 -48.13 -2.32
CA VAL A 29 3.28 -47.58 -2.64
C VAL A 29 2.88 -47.91 -4.08
N ASP A 30 3.77 -48.53 -4.85
CA ASP A 30 3.55 -48.91 -6.23
C ASP A 30 2.43 -49.95 -6.40
N THR A 31 1.93 -50.54 -5.30
CA THR A 31 0.80 -51.50 -5.28
C THR A 31 -0.56 -50.87 -4.93
N ILE A 32 -0.62 -49.62 -4.49
CA ILE A 32 -1.84 -49.02 -3.92
C ILE A 32 -2.63 -48.27 -4.99
N GLN A 33 -3.91 -48.63 -5.16
CA GLN A 33 -4.87 -47.91 -6.01
C GLN A 33 -5.33 -46.63 -5.32
N GLY A 34 -5.49 -45.55 -6.09
CA GLY A 34 -5.94 -44.29 -5.54
C GLY A 34 -6.02 -43.18 -6.58
N SER A 35 -6.21 -41.96 -6.09
CA SER A 35 -6.17 -40.76 -6.92
C SER A 35 -5.19 -39.74 -6.35
N LEU A 36 -4.49 -39.06 -7.25
CA LEU A 36 -3.63 -37.92 -6.97
C LEU A 36 -4.23 -36.69 -7.61
N ALA A 37 -4.51 -35.68 -6.80
CA ALA A 37 -4.88 -34.35 -7.28
C ALA A 37 -3.90 -33.31 -6.75
N ILE A 38 -3.69 -32.25 -7.53
CA ILE A 38 -3.01 -31.04 -7.08
C ILE A 38 -3.93 -29.84 -7.31
N ALA A 39 -4.08 -29.01 -6.30
CA ALA A 39 -4.80 -27.77 -6.37
C ALA A 39 -3.83 -26.60 -6.19
N PHE A 40 -4.01 -25.56 -6.98
CA PHE A 40 -3.41 -24.26 -6.80
C PHE A 40 -4.49 -23.30 -6.29
N LEU A 41 -4.26 -22.70 -5.13
CA LEU A 41 -5.24 -21.83 -4.49
C LEU A 41 -4.60 -20.55 -3.98
N GLY A 42 -5.35 -19.46 -4.08
CA GLY A 42 -5.12 -18.22 -3.35
C GLY A 42 -6.26 -18.06 -2.35
N ARG A 43 -5.95 -17.70 -1.11
CA ARG A 43 -6.96 -17.47 -0.08
C ARG A 43 -6.60 -16.35 0.87
N SER A 44 -7.65 -15.77 1.45
CA SER A 44 -7.60 -14.81 2.54
C SER A 44 -8.31 -15.40 3.74
N THR A 45 -7.61 -15.52 4.86
CA THR A 45 -8.17 -16.00 6.12
C THR A 45 -8.12 -14.87 7.14
N ILE A 46 -9.27 -14.52 7.72
CA ILE A 46 -9.37 -13.53 8.79
C ILE A 46 -9.86 -14.26 10.04
N SER A 47 -9.14 -14.11 11.15
CA SER A 47 -9.49 -14.68 12.43
C SER A 47 -9.80 -13.58 13.43
N HIS A 48 -10.93 -13.72 14.13
CA HIS A 48 -11.32 -12.85 15.22
C HIS A 48 -11.25 -13.61 16.54
N THR A 49 -10.28 -13.33 17.40
CA THR A 49 -10.03 -14.12 18.62
C THR A 49 -11.13 -13.97 19.69
N ARG A 50 -11.93 -12.89 19.63
CA ARG A 50 -13.07 -12.67 20.55
C ARG A 50 -14.34 -13.41 20.16
N PHE A 51 -14.42 -13.91 18.94
CA PHE A 51 -15.52 -14.75 18.46
C PHE A 51 -14.99 -16.17 18.36
N SER A 52 -15.84 -17.19 18.54
CA SER A 52 -15.36 -18.58 18.55
C SER A 52 -14.60 -18.90 17.24
N VAL A 53 -13.73 -19.92 17.27
CA VAL A 53 -12.95 -20.42 16.11
C VAL A 53 -13.83 -20.65 14.86
N ALA A 54 -15.14 -20.81 15.02
CA ALA A 54 -16.12 -20.91 13.92
C ALA A 54 -16.28 -19.65 13.06
N ASN A 55 -15.81 -18.46 13.50
CA ASN A 55 -15.99 -17.20 12.78
C ASN A 55 -14.75 -16.77 11.96
N SER A 56 -13.87 -17.73 11.60
CA SER A 56 -12.79 -17.46 10.65
C SER A 56 -13.35 -17.32 9.24
N GLY A 57 -13.40 -16.10 8.70
CA GLY A 57 -13.81 -15.85 7.33
C GLY A 57 -12.71 -16.25 6.36
N GLU A 58 -12.79 -17.45 5.76
CA GLU A 58 -11.95 -17.86 4.64
C GLU A 58 -12.62 -17.45 3.32
N ILE A 59 -11.92 -16.65 2.51
CA ILE A 59 -12.30 -16.37 1.13
C ILE A 59 -11.28 -16.99 0.20
N VAL A 60 -11.78 -17.76 -0.77
CA VAL A 60 -10.99 -18.28 -1.87
C VAL A 60 -10.89 -17.19 -2.94
N LEU A 61 -9.67 -16.69 -3.18
CA LEU A 61 -9.38 -15.69 -4.21
C LEU A 61 -9.38 -16.33 -5.60
N PHE A 62 -8.86 -17.56 -5.70
CA PHE A 62 -9.01 -18.42 -6.85
C PHE A 62 -8.73 -19.88 -6.45
N ARG A 63 -9.20 -20.81 -7.27
CA ARG A 63 -8.85 -22.23 -7.17
C ARG A 63 -8.77 -22.85 -8.55
N SER A 64 -7.66 -23.51 -8.82
CA SER A 64 -7.48 -24.37 -9.99
C SER A 64 -7.06 -25.74 -9.52
N GLU A 65 -7.69 -26.78 -10.02
CA GLU A 65 -7.41 -28.17 -9.61
C GLU A 65 -7.15 -29.03 -10.84
N CYS A 66 -6.18 -29.91 -10.72
CA CYS A 66 -5.83 -30.88 -11.74
C CYS A 66 -5.75 -32.26 -11.09
N CYS A 67 -6.46 -33.24 -11.66
CA CYS A 67 -6.26 -34.63 -11.34
C CYS A 67 -5.03 -35.12 -12.10
N LEU A 68 -3.96 -35.44 -11.37
CA LEU A 68 -2.69 -35.91 -11.94
C LEU A 68 -2.72 -37.41 -12.23
N TYR A 69 -3.48 -38.15 -11.43
CA TYR A 69 -3.65 -39.57 -11.55
C TYR A 69 -5.01 -40.00 -10.98
N SER A 70 -5.72 -40.82 -11.73
CA SER A 70 -6.92 -41.52 -11.27
C SER A 70 -6.99 -42.85 -11.99
N GLY A 71 -6.77 -43.95 -11.29
CA GLY A 71 -6.69 -45.26 -11.93
C GLY A 71 -7.06 -46.42 -11.02
N ASP A 72 -7.66 -47.44 -11.64
CA ASP A 72 -7.87 -48.78 -11.06
C ASP A 72 -6.58 -49.62 -11.04
N ARG A 73 -5.49 -49.11 -11.62
CA ARG A 73 -4.20 -49.78 -11.66
C ARG A 73 -3.32 -49.33 -10.48
N PRO A 74 -2.37 -50.18 -10.04
CA PRO A 74 -1.40 -49.79 -9.03
C PRO A 74 -0.50 -48.64 -9.53
N ALA A 75 0.05 -47.84 -8.62
CA ALA A 75 0.92 -46.70 -8.94
C ALA A 75 2.30 -47.08 -9.54
N THR A 76 2.49 -48.33 -9.98
CA THR A 76 3.68 -48.84 -10.70
C THR A 76 3.96 -48.08 -12.02
N GLU A 77 2.97 -47.38 -12.59
CA GLU A 77 3.12 -46.56 -13.79
C GLU A 77 3.60 -45.11 -13.49
N MET A 78 4.08 -44.81 -12.28
CA MET A 78 4.56 -43.47 -11.92
C MET A 78 5.65 -43.01 -12.91
N PRO A 79 5.51 -41.83 -13.56
CA PRO A 79 6.55 -41.30 -14.43
C PRO A 79 7.88 -41.12 -13.68
N PRO A 80 9.03 -41.29 -14.35
CA PRO A 80 10.33 -41.03 -13.75
C PRO A 80 10.38 -39.61 -13.14
N GLY A 81 10.56 -39.54 -11.82
CA GLY A 81 10.60 -38.27 -11.08
C GLY A 81 9.24 -37.68 -10.68
N GLY A 82 8.13 -38.41 -10.83
CA GLY A 82 6.80 -38.04 -10.32
C GLY A 82 5.84 -37.46 -11.36
N TRP A 83 4.62 -37.15 -10.93
CA TRP A 83 3.53 -36.68 -11.80
C TRP A 83 3.63 -35.18 -12.08
N PRO A 84 3.74 -34.76 -13.34
CA PRO A 84 3.95 -33.34 -13.69
C PRO A 84 2.67 -32.52 -13.55
N PHE A 85 2.81 -31.25 -13.22
CA PHE A 85 1.74 -30.27 -13.24
C PHE A 85 2.19 -28.94 -13.84
N ILE A 86 1.22 -28.18 -14.33
CA ILE A 86 1.43 -26.80 -14.76
C ILE A 86 0.24 -25.94 -14.35
N PHE A 87 0.53 -24.78 -13.75
CA PHE A 87 -0.44 -23.72 -13.48
C PHE A 87 0.13 -22.38 -13.93
N ALA A 88 -0.74 -21.38 -14.06
CA ALA A 88 -0.35 -19.98 -14.23
C ALA A 88 -0.92 -19.18 -13.06
N PHE A 89 -0.13 -18.26 -12.50
CA PHE A 89 -0.66 -17.27 -11.55
C PHE A 89 -1.71 -16.41 -12.26
N PRO A 90 -2.96 -16.37 -11.77
CA PRO A 90 -3.97 -15.55 -12.41
C PRO A 90 -3.65 -14.07 -12.20
N ASN A 91 -4.09 -13.24 -13.14
CA ASN A 91 -3.93 -11.78 -13.02
C ASN A 91 -4.93 -11.16 -12.05
N VAL A 92 -6.06 -11.83 -11.87
CA VAL A 92 -7.22 -11.34 -11.12
C VAL A 92 -7.73 -12.42 -10.17
N THR A 93 -8.33 -11.98 -9.07
CA THR A 93 -9.20 -12.82 -8.25
C THR A 93 -10.37 -13.29 -9.12
N ILE A 94 -10.85 -14.51 -8.91
CA ILE A 94 -12.17 -14.89 -9.42
C ILE A 94 -13.15 -13.92 -8.75
N PRO A 95 -14.05 -13.25 -9.51
CA PRO A 95 -15.09 -12.46 -8.88
C PRO A 95 -15.81 -13.39 -7.91
N ALA A 96 -15.75 -13.07 -6.62
CA ALA A 96 -16.45 -13.87 -5.63
C ALA A 96 -17.89 -14.01 -6.14
N PRO A 97 -18.47 -15.22 -6.24
CA PRO A 97 -19.91 -15.31 -6.35
C PRO A 97 -20.42 -14.48 -5.20
N GLU A 98 -21.28 -13.50 -5.50
CA GLU A 98 -21.90 -12.58 -4.56
C GLU A 98 -22.03 -13.28 -3.21
N THR A 99 -21.06 -13.04 -2.32
CA THR A 99 -21.09 -13.65 -0.99
C THR A 99 -22.46 -13.33 -0.44
N ASN A 100 -23.16 -14.33 0.11
CA ASN A 100 -24.61 -14.46 0.39
C ASN A 100 -25.42 -13.21 0.83
N SER A 101 -24.79 -12.06 1.08
CA SER A 101 -25.40 -10.76 1.33
C SER A 101 -25.70 -9.92 0.07
N GLY A 102 -25.36 -10.36 -1.15
CA GLY A 102 -25.68 -9.64 -2.39
C GLY A 102 -24.99 -8.27 -2.56
N SER A 103 -24.01 -7.95 -1.70
CA SER A 103 -23.35 -6.63 -1.69
C SER A 103 -22.09 -6.59 -2.53
N THR A 104 -21.95 -5.55 -3.35
CA THR A 104 -20.77 -5.32 -4.19
C THR A 104 -19.54 -4.97 -3.35
N LEU A 105 -18.34 -5.10 -3.92
CA LEU A 105 -17.08 -4.77 -3.25
C LEU A 105 -17.00 -3.26 -2.93
N ALA A 106 -17.57 -2.43 -3.81
CA ALA A 106 -17.75 -1.00 -3.61
C ALA A 106 -18.71 -0.67 -2.45
N GLU A 107 -19.79 -1.43 -2.27
CA GLU A 107 -20.69 -1.27 -1.12
C GLU A 107 -20.04 -1.67 0.21
N ARG A 108 -19.12 -2.64 0.20
CA ARG A 108 -18.43 -3.10 1.42
C ARG A 108 -17.31 -2.18 1.85
N PHE A 109 -16.60 -1.63 0.87
CA PHE A 109 -15.48 -0.74 1.08
C PHE A 109 -15.71 0.52 0.24
N PRO A 110 -16.68 1.37 0.64
CA PRO A 110 -16.94 2.62 -0.03
C PRO A 110 -15.63 3.44 -0.07
N SER A 111 -15.25 3.82 -1.28
CA SER A 111 -14.20 4.81 -1.49
C SER A 111 -14.86 6.16 -1.57
N ASP A 112 -14.42 7.12 -0.76
CA ASP A 112 -14.78 8.54 -0.95
C ASP A 112 -14.07 9.14 -2.19
N ASP A 113 -13.09 8.41 -2.74
CA ASP A 113 -12.31 8.81 -3.90
C ASP A 113 -12.76 8.04 -5.15
N ASP A 114 -13.33 8.76 -6.12
CA ASP A 114 -13.83 8.26 -7.44
C ASP A 114 -12.70 7.78 -8.39
N GLU A 115 -11.43 7.85 -7.98
CA GLU A 115 -10.26 7.62 -8.84
C GLU A 115 -9.70 6.19 -8.81
N TRP A 116 -10.33 5.25 -8.11
CA TRP A 116 -9.98 3.85 -8.23
C TRP A 116 -10.55 3.29 -9.52
N GLU A 117 -9.72 3.23 -10.57
CA GLU A 117 -10.02 2.51 -11.81
C GLU A 117 -10.73 1.19 -11.46
N GLU A 118 -11.95 0.99 -11.98
CA GLU A 118 -12.81 -0.18 -11.79
C GLU A 118 -12.09 -1.54 -11.99
N GLY A 119 -10.93 -1.55 -12.66
CA GLY A 119 -10.06 -2.72 -12.83
C GLY A 119 -9.09 -3.05 -11.67
N SER A 120 -9.06 -2.27 -10.59
CA SER A 120 -8.15 -2.47 -9.44
C SER A 120 -8.71 -3.43 -8.38
N ALA A 121 -10.02 -3.46 -8.18
CA ALA A 121 -10.70 -4.25 -7.14
C ALA A 121 -10.60 -5.78 -7.32
N TYR A 122 -10.17 -6.21 -8.51
CA TYR A 122 -10.06 -7.63 -8.86
C TYR A 122 -8.62 -8.12 -8.97
N ARG A 123 -7.60 -7.31 -8.65
CA ARG A 123 -6.21 -7.80 -8.71
C ARG A 123 -5.92 -8.70 -7.52
N LEU A 124 -5.09 -9.72 -7.75
CA LEU A 124 -4.61 -10.53 -6.63
C LEU A 124 -3.79 -9.66 -5.67
N PRO A 125 -4.04 -9.70 -4.35
CA PRO A 125 -3.24 -9.00 -3.35
C PRO A 125 -1.84 -9.65 -3.20
N PRO A 126 -0.82 -8.94 -2.69
CA PRO A 126 0.45 -9.56 -2.32
C PRO A 126 0.27 -10.58 -1.20
N SER A 127 1.17 -11.57 -1.12
CA SER A 127 1.25 -12.42 0.08
C SER A 127 1.57 -11.55 1.29
N THR A 128 0.71 -11.55 2.30
CA THR A 128 0.89 -10.70 3.48
C THR A 128 0.20 -11.28 4.71
N THR A 129 0.72 -10.94 5.88
CA THR A 129 0.05 -11.14 7.17
C THR A 129 -0.14 -9.78 7.82
N PHE A 130 -1.23 -9.61 8.56
CA PHE A 130 -1.49 -8.41 9.33
C PHE A 130 -2.21 -8.74 10.63
N GLU A 131 -2.00 -7.89 11.62
CA GLU A 131 -2.57 -8.02 12.95
C GLU A 131 -2.97 -6.61 13.41
N PHE A 132 -4.16 -6.48 13.97
CA PHE A 132 -4.58 -5.23 14.61
C PHE A 132 -3.83 -5.08 15.94
N PRO A 133 -3.49 -3.86 16.39
CA PRO A 133 -2.74 -3.63 17.62
C PRO A 133 -3.35 -4.25 18.88
N ASP A 134 -4.67 -4.47 18.88
CA ASP A 134 -5.39 -5.13 19.98
C ASP A 134 -5.21 -6.67 20.01
N GLY A 135 -4.57 -7.26 19.00
CA GLY A 135 -4.38 -8.69 18.81
C GLY A 135 -5.68 -9.46 18.54
N VAL A 136 -6.80 -8.75 18.34
CA VAL A 136 -8.12 -9.38 18.20
C VAL A 136 -8.36 -9.86 16.79
N VAL A 137 -7.87 -9.10 15.82
CA VAL A 137 -8.03 -9.38 14.39
C VAL A 137 -6.68 -9.71 13.80
N THR A 138 -6.57 -10.91 13.24
CA THR A 138 -5.44 -11.32 12.43
C THR A 138 -5.92 -11.70 11.04
N GLY A 139 -5.14 -11.35 10.03
CA GLY A 139 -5.45 -11.63 8.64
C GLY A 139 -4.24 -12.19 7.92
N HIS A 140 -4.47 -13.18 7.06
CA HIS A 140 -3.44 -13.84 6.29
C HIS A 140 -3.90 -14.03 4.84
N ILE A 141 -3.07 -13.56 3.91
CA ILE A 141 -3.27 -13.72 2.47
C ILE A 141 -2.14 -14.61 1.96
N GLU A 142 -2.50 -15.78 1.45
CA GLU A 142 -1.53 -16.77 0.98
C GLU A 142 -1.93 -17.44 -0.34
N TYR A 143 -0.90 -17.91 -1.04
CA TYR A 143 -1.00 -18.69 -2.25
C TYR A 143 -0.26 -19.99 -2.04
N LEU A 144 -0.87 -21.12 -2.40
CA LEU A 144 -0.26 -22.41 -2.14
C LEU A 144 -0.65 -23.46 -3.18
N LEU A 145 0.25 -24.42 -3.37
CA LEU A 145 -0.01 -25.67 -4.04
C LEU A 145 -0.34 -26.73 -2.98
N ARG A 146 -1.43 -27.46 -3.17
CA ARG A 146 -1.88 -28.53 -2.29
C ARG A 146 -2.07 -29.81 -3.07
N ALA A 147 -1.19 -30.78 -2.84
CA ALA A 147 -1.30 -32.12 -3.38
C ALA A 147 -2.03 -33.03 -2.39
N ILE A 148 -2.96 -33.84 -2.88
CA ILE A 148 -3.74 -34.80 -2.09
C ILE A 148 -3.69 -36.15 -2.78
N TRP A 149 -3.13 -37.14 -2.09
CA TRP A 149 -3.27 -38.55 -2.44
C TRP A 149 -4.41 -39.16 -1.63
N ARG A 150 -5.41 -39.71 -2.31
CA ARG A 150 -6.53 -40.44 -1.70
C ARG A 150 -6.42 -41.93 -2.06
N PRO A 151 -6.10 -42.79 -1.10
CA PRO A 151 -6.21 -44.24 -1.28
C PRO A 151 -7.66 -44.62 -1.59
N ARG A 152 -7.87 -45.64 -2.42
CA ARG A 152 -9.20 -46.07 -2.82
C ARG A 152 -9.95 -46.78 -1.69
N GLN A 153 -9.26 -47.61 -0.91
CA GLN A 153 -9.84 -48.26 0.25
C GLN A 153 -9.26 -47.68 1.54
N VAL A 154 -10.09 -47.56 2.58
CA VAL A 154 -9.66 -47.09 3.91
C VAL A 154 -8.56 -47.98 4.50
N ARG A 155 -8.52 -49.26 4.12
CA ARG A 155 -7.49 -50.23 4.54
C ARG A 155 -6.11 -49.95 3.93
N ASP A 156 -6.07 -49.26 2.79
CA ASP A 156 -4.84 -48.88 2.09
C ASP A 156 -4.16 -47.65 2.72
N GLY A 157 -4.83 -47.05 3.71
CA GLY A 157 -4.30 -45.98 4.55
C GLY A 157 -5.09 -44.68 4.48
N TRP A 158 -4.58 -43.68 5.18
CA TRP A 158 -5.18 -42.34 5.24
C TRP A 158 -4.76 -41.46 4.07
N PRO A 159 -5.58 -40.47 3.67
CA PRO A 159 -5.20 -39.48 2.70
C PRO A 159 -3.90 -38.79 3.09
N LYS A 160 -2.96 -38.68 2.15
CA LYS A 160 -1.72 -37.93 2.35
C LYS A 160 -1.87 -36.57 1.73
N ILE A 161 -1.47 -35.52 2.45
CA ILE A 161 -1.57 -34.14 2.01
C ILE A 161 -0.16 -33.54 2.04
N SER A 162 0.18 -32.77 1.02
CA SER A 162 1.41 -31.98 0.98
C SER A 162 1.04 -30.58 0.49
N THR A 163 1.57 -29.57 1.17
CA THR A 163 1.30 -28.17 0.88
C THR A 163 2.62 -27.45 0.64
N LEU A 164 2.64 -26.53 -0.32
CA LEU A 164 3.78 -25.66 -0.63
C LEU A 164 3.27 -24.23 -0.79
N SER A 165 3.67 -23.34 0.12
CA SER A 165 3.35 -21.91 0.04
C SER A 165 4.21 -21.20 -0.99
N LEU A 166 3.62 -20.22 -1.65
CA LEU A 166 4.21 -19.42 -2.72
C LEU A 166 4.07 -17.94 -2.34
N LEU A 167 5.18 -17.20 -2.38
CA LEU A 167 5.17 -15.75 -2.21
C LEU A 167 4.74 -15.09 -3.52
N PHE A 168 3.76 -14.19 -3.45
CA PHE A 168 3.18 -13.53 -4.61
C PHE A 168 3.29 -12.01 -4.51
N ALA A 169 3.55 -11.41 -5.66
CA ALA A 169 3.88 -10.01 -5.87
C ALA A 169 3.04 -9.45 -7.05
N PRO A 170 2.04 -8.59 -6.81
CA PRO A 170 0.97 -8.27 -7.77
C PRO A 170 1.34 -7.49 -9.04
N GLY A 171 2.60 -7.12 -9.26
CA GLY A 171 2.96 -6.28 -10.40
C GLY A 171 3.78 -6.99 -11.46
N ARG A 172 3.78 -6.38 -12.64
CA ARG A 172 4.54 -6.84 -13.81
C ARG A 172 5.93 -6.22 -13.75
N ARG A 173 6.98 -7.05 -13.87
CA ARG A 173 8.38 -6.61 -13.91
C ARG A 173 8.67 -5.57 -14.99
N GLU A 174 7.84 -5.51 -16.03
CA GLU A 174 8.11 -4.73 -17.24
C GLU A 174 7.86 -3.22 -17.10
N LYS A 175 6.99 -2.77 -16.18
CA LYS A 175 6.65 -1.34 -16.04
C LYS A 175 6.30 -0.97 -14.60
N SER A 176 7.12 -0.10 -14.00
CA SER A 176 6.71 0.68 -12.83
C SER A 176 5.60 1.64 -13.25
N PRO A 177 4.50 1.77 -12.48
CA PRO A 177 3.46 2.72 -12.80
C PRO A 177 3.99 4.15 -12.76
N LEU A 178 3.43 5.02 -13.59
CA LEU A 178 3.84 6.42 -13.66
C LEU A 178 3.57 7.11 -12.31
N PRO A 179 4.51 7.93 -11.81
CA PRO A 179 4.27 8.73 -10.63
C PRO A 179 3.13 9.70 -10.89
N HIS A 180 2.26 9.87 -9.88
CA HIS A 180 1.17 10.82 -9.94
C HIS A 180 1.54 12.06 -9.11
N LEU A 181 1.66 13.21 -9.78
CA LEU A 181 2.05 14.47 -9.16
C LEU A 181 0.81 15.21 -8.67
N VAL A 182 0.82 15.61 -7.41
CA VAL A 182 -0.25 16.40 -6.78
C VAL A 182 0.30 17.75 -6.35
N THR A 183 -0.41 18.82 -6.71
CA THR A 183 -0.09 20.18 -6.27
C THR A 183 -1.24 20.74 -5.45
N LEU A 184 -0.97 21.05 -4.19
CA LEU A 184 -1.92 21.62 -3.26
C LEU A 184 -1.56 23.08 -2.99
N ARG A 185 -2.57 23.88 -2.67
CA ARG A 185 -2.41 25.33 -2.47
C ARG A 185 -3.19 25.76 -1.24
N SER A 186 -2.58 26.62 -0.44
CA SER A 186 -3.24 27.30 0.68
C SER A 186 -2.86 28.78 0.66
N THR A 187 -3.86 29.64 0.71
CA THR A 187 -3.65 31.08 0.80
C THR A 187 -3.38 31.46 2.25
N LEU A 188 -2.26 32.14 2.47
CA LEU A 188 -1.85 32.72 3.74
C LEU A 188 -2.22 34.20 3.73
N GLU A 189 -3.33 34.53 4.38
CA GLU A 189 -3.70 35.91 4.63
C GLU A 189 -2.92 36.42 5.84
N LEU A 190 -1.81 37.11 5.58
CA LEU A 190 -0.98 37.74 6.60
C LEU A 190 -1.38 39.22 6.73
N SER A 191 -2.60 39.48 7.19
CA SER A 191 -3.02 40.85 7.50
C SER A 191 -2.43 41.26 8.86
N TYR A 192 -1.51 42.23 8.85
CA TYR A 192 -0.99 42.82 10.07
C TYR A 192 -1.27 44.32 10.10
N ILE A 193 -1.55 44.85 11.29
CA ILE A 193 -1.58 46.28 11.57
C ILE A 193 -0.54 46.47 12.67
N VAL A 194 0.60 47.07 12.34
CA VAL A 194 1.59 47.47 13.36
C VAL A 194 1.06 48.75 13.98
N ASP A 195 0.54 48.69 15.20
CA ASP A 195 0.33 49.91 15.98
C ASP A 195 1.63 50.24 16.70
N ALA A 196 2.13 51.46 16.51
CA ALA A 196 3.51 51.79 16.88
C ALA A 196 3.74 51.98 18.37
N GLU A 197 2.68 51.97 19.18
CA GLU A 197 2.75 52.09 20.64
C GLU A 197 2.99 50.74 21.35
N ASP A 198 2.64 49.60 20.75
CA ASP A 198 2.75 48.26 21.37
C ASP A 198 4.14 47.63 21.23
N ARG A 199 5.22 48.43 21.31
CA ARG A 199 6.60 47.95 21.17
C ARG A 199 7.07 47.15 22.39
N PHE A 200 6.65 45.89 22.45
CA PHE A 200 7.34 44.84 23.21
C PHE A 200 7.84 43.73 22.26
N ARG A 201 8.80 44.09 21.38
CA ARG A 201 9.63 43.23 20.48
C ARG A 201 8.89 42.53 19.30
N PRO A 202 9.58 42.14 18.19
CA PRO A 202 11.02 42.08 17.90
C PRO A 202 11.52 43.20 16.97
N VAL A 203 12.83 43.48 16.99
CA VAL A 203 13.42 44.76 16.55
C VAL A 203 14.01 44.75 15.12
N SER A 204 14.27 43.60 14.48
CA SER A 204 15.15 43.60 13.29
C SER A 204 14.52 44.02 11.94
N PHE A 205 13.21 43.84 11.73
CA PHE A 205 12.54 44.33 10.51
C PHE A 205 12.01 45.76 10.65
N TYR A 206 11.70 46.16 11.89
CA TYR A 206 10.96 47.37 12.22
C TYR A 206 11.83 48.61 12.43
N ASP A 207 13.16 48.46 12.47
CA ASP A 207 14.10 49.59 12.58
C ASP A 207 14.02 50.57 11.40
N HIS A 208 13.43 50.16 10.28
CA HIS A 208 13.22 50.98 9.09
C HIS A 208 11.78 51.50 8.93
N VAL A 209 10.87 51.17 9.85
CA VAL A 209 9.45 51.52 9.77
C VAL A 209 9.16 52.72 10.67
N ARG A 210 8.56 53.77 10.11
CA ARG A 210 8.18 54.97 10.87
C ARG A 210 7.16 54.62 11.97
N PRO A 211 7.28 55.18 13.18
CA PRO A 211 6.21 55.13 14.18
C PRO A 211 4.90 55.66 13.58
N GLY A 212 3.81 54.91 13.71
CA GLY A 212 2.47 55.21 13.19
C GLY A 212 2.17 54.66 11.79
N ALA A 213 3.08 53.89 11.18
CA ALA A 213 2.87 53.35 9.84
C ALA A 213 1.96 52.10 9.85
N HIS A 214 0.81 52.20 9.19
CA HIS A 214 0.00 51.03 8.83
C HIS A 214 0.71 50.25 7.70
N ILE A 215 1.30 49.10 8.03
CA ILE A 215 1.85 48.18 7.04
C ILE A 215 0.82 47.10 6.75
N THR A 216 0.05 47.26 5.66
CA THR A 216 -0.65 46.12 5.07
C THR A 216 0.37 45.20 4.42
N CYS A 217 0.64 44.06 5.05
CA CYS A 217 1.51 43.03 4.49
C CYS A 217 0.83 42.33 3.30
N ALA A 218 1.66 41.76 2.42
CA ALA A 218 1.14 41.03 1.30
C ALA A 218 0.53 39.69 1.69
N SER A 219 -0.48 39.25 0.96
CA SER A 219 -0.99 37.87 1.07
C SER A 219 -0.05 36.94 0.31
N PHE A 220 0.24 35.78 0.90
CA PHE A 220 1.10 34.77 0.28
C PHE A 220 0.29 33.53 -0.08
N LEU A 221 0.80 32.77 -1.03
CA LEU A 221 0.30 31.46 -1.41
C LEU A 221 1.37 30.43 -1.07
N LEU A 222 1.05 29.52 -0.16
CA LEU A 222 1.85 28.33 0.06
C LEU A 222 1.41 27.26 -0.93
N GLN A 223 2.31 26.89 -1.84
CA GLN A 223 2.15 25.76 -2.73
C GLN A 223 2.92 24.57 -2.16
N VAL A 224 2.23 23.44 -2.03
CA VAL A 224 2.83 22.16 -1.61
C VAL A 224 2.75 21.21 -2.79
N THR A 225 3.91 20.76 -3.28
CA THR A 225 4.00 19.83 -4.39
C THR A 225 4.45 18.48 -3.87
N ILE A 226 3.66 17.44 -4.13
CA ILE A 226 3.98 16.04 -3.84
C ILE A 226 4.25 15.39 -5.19
N ALA A 227 5.51 15.10 -5.50
CA ALA A 227 5.87 14.67 -6.85
C ALA A 227 5.42 13.22 -7.18
N ALA A 228 5.08 12.43 -6.15
CA ALA A 228 4.50 11.11 -6.31
C ALA A 228 3.57 10.76 -5.13
N THR A 229 2.27 10.58 -5.40
CA THR A 229 1.31 9.97 -4.46
C THR A 229 1.10 8.47 -4.72
N ARG A 230 1.65 7.95 -5.81
CA ARG A 230 1.81 6.51 -6.07
C ARG A 230 3.28 6.17 -5.88
N VAL A 231 3.62 5.51 -4.78
CA VAL A 231 5.01 5.29 -4.35
C VAL A 231 5.30 3.82 -4.17
N ILE A 232 6.51 3.40 -4.53
CA ILE A 232 6.97 2.04 -4.29
C ILE A 232 7.40 1.91 -2.82
N GLN A 233 7.09 0.79 -2.18
CA GLN A 233 7.50 0.49 -0.82
C GLN A 233 9.03 0.58 -0.71
N GLY A 234 9.50 1.33 0.29
CA GLY A 234 10.92 1.66 0.47
C GLY A 234 11.37 2.92 -0.27
N ALA A 235 10.55 3.50 -1.15
CA ALA A 235 10.82 4.80 -1.75
C ALA A 235 10.55 5.94 -0.75
N ARG A 236 11.04 7.13 -1.11
CA ARG A 236 10.71 8.38 -0.40
C ARG A 236 9.51 9.05 -1.03
N ILE A 237 8.72 9.76 -0.24
CA ILE A 237 7.61 10.58 -0.74
C ILE A 237 8.12 12.02 -0.98
N PRO A 238 8.41 12.42 -2.23
CA PRO A 238 9.01 13.72 -2.50
C PRO A 238 8.04 14.87 -2.26
N VAL A 239 8.22 15.61 -1.16
CA VAL A 239 7.46 16.84 -0.84
C VAL A 239 8.32 18.09 -1.02
N GLU A 240 7.79 19.07 -1.74
CA GLU A 240 8.38 20.39 -1.95
C GLU A 240 7.42 21.50 -1.51
N LEU A 241 7.94 22.53 -0.83
CA LEU A 241 7.20 23.72 -0.42
C LEU A 241 7.68 24.92 -1.23
N LEU A 242 6.74 25.70 -1.76
CA LEU A 242 7.03 26.92 -2.51
C LEU A 242 6.13 28.05 -2.03
N LEU A 243 6.74 29.13 -1.57
CA LEU A 243 6.03 30.35 -1.18
C LEU A 243 5.98 31.32 -2.36
N ARG A 244 4.77 31.77 -2.71
CA ARG A 244 4.53 32.78 -3.75
C ARG A 244 3.73 33.94 -3.21
N LEU A 245 3.73 35.08 -3.90
CA LEU A 245 2.75 36.14 -3.66
C LEU A 245 1.38 35.70 -4.15
N ALA A 246 0.33 36.13 -3.46
CA ALA A 246 -1.03 35.97 -3.95
C ALA A 246 -1.17 36.66 -5.34
N PRO A 247 -1.93 36.08 -6.29
CA PRO A 247 -2.03 36.58 -7.65
C PRO A 247 -2.45 38.06 -7.72
N ASP A 248 -3.34 38.44 -6.80
CA ASP A 248 -3.97 39.75 -6.70
C ASP A 248 -2.97 40.87 -6.34
N GLN A 249 -1.78 40.52 -5.87
CA GLN A 249 -0.75 41.44 -5.40
C GLN A 249 0.58 41.39 -6.17
N GLN A 250 0.69 40.49 -7.17
CA GLN A 250 1.87 40.40 -8.04
C GLN A 250 2.30 41.72 -8.72
N PRO A 251 1.39 42.63 -9.16
CA PRO A 251 1.82 43.86 -9.82
C PRO A 251 2.23 45.01 -8.85
N GLN A 252 1.93 44.94 -7.55
CA GLN A 252 2.09 46.08 -6.63
C GLN A 252 3.42 46.13 -5.85
N GLN A 253 4.28 45.12 -5.96
CA GLN A 253 5.31 44.88 -4.95
C GLN A 253 6.76 45.20 -5.33
N ARG A 254 7.04 46.10 -6.28
CA ARG A 254 8.43 46.49 -6.57
C ARG A 254 9.14 47.25 -5.43
N HIS A 255 8.42 47.71 -4.39
CA HIS A 255 9.00 48.61 -3.36
C HIS A 255 8.59 48.34 -1.90
N GLN A 256 7.81 47.30 -1.58
CA GLN A 256 7.44 47.00 -0.19
C GLN A 256 8.31 45.91 0.41
N PRO A 257 8.81 46.08 1.66
CA PRO A 257 9.59 45.07 2.33
C PRO A 257 8.70 43.88 2.71
N THR A 258 9.11 42.68 2.31
CA THR A 258 8.41 41.42 2.60
C THR A 258 8.83 40.92 3.99
N PRO A 259 7.90 40.68 4.94
CA PRO A 259 8.28 40.13 6.23
C PRO A 259 8.85 38.71 6.05
N PRO A 260 9.87 38.33 6.83
CA PRO A 260 10.43 36.98 6.76
C PRO A 260 9.41 35.97 7.30
N ILE A 261 9.13 34.94 6.49
CA ILE A 261 8.28 33.81 6.87
C ILE A 261 9.18 32.62 7.17
N PHE A 262 8.99 31.99 8.31
CA PHE A 262 9.75 30.82 8.73
C PHE A 262 8.85 29.59 8.78
N LEU A 263 9.37 28.45 8.36
CA LEU A 263 8.81 27.15 8.64
C LEU A 263 9.21 26.75 10.06
N HIS A 264 8.27 26.84 11.00
CA HIS A 264 8.48 26.55 12.43
C HIS A 264 8.35 25.05 12.76
N SER A 265 7.44 24.37 12.10
CA SER A 265 7.36 22.91 12.21
C SER A 265 6.77 22.30 10.95
N PHE A 266 7.27 21.11 10.64
CA PHE A 266 6.70 20.27 9.60
C PHE A 266 6.50 18.88 10.18
N THR A 267 5.24 18.46 10.20
CA THR A 267 4.86 17.11 10.62
C THR A 267 4.17 16.44 9.44
N ALA A 268 4.68 15.28 9.05
CA ALA A 268 4.05 14.45 8.05
C ALA A 268 3.82 13.07 8.65
N HIS A 269 2.60 12.57 8.55
CA HIS A 269 2.29 11.23 9.01
C HIS A 269 1.48 10.50 7.97
N THR A 270 1.77 9.20 7.84
CA THR A 270 0.99 8.30 7.01
C THR A 270 0.07 7.50 7.90
N GLU A 271 -1.23 7.60 7.65
CA GLU A 271 -2.24 6.75 8.26
C GLU A 271 -2.37 5.48 7.42
N VAL A 272 -2.13 4.32 8.02
CA VAL A 272 -2.40 3.00 7.43
C VAL A 272 -3.79 2.58 7.91
N ILE A 273 -4.73 2.50 6.99
CA ILE A 273 -6.11 2.10 7.24
C ILE A 273 -6.26 0.66 6.79
N THR A 274 -6.41 -0.28 7.73
CA THR A 274 -6.71 -1.67 7.42
C THR A 274 -8.14 -1.98 7.82
N SER A 275 -8.97 -2.37 6.87
CA SER A 275 -10.38 -2.69 7.07
C SER A 275 -10.63 -4.17 6.81
N VAL A 276 -11.39 -4.82 7.69
CA VAL A 276 -11.83 -6.21 7.51
C VAL A 276 -13.36 -6.29 7.55
N ALA A 277 -13.92 -7.12 6.68
CA ALA A 277 -15.35 -7.41 6.70
C ALA A 277 -15.70 -8.29 7.92
N ARG A 278 -16.85 -8.01 8.54
CA ARG A 278 -17.51 -8.86 9.53
C ARG A 278 -18.73 -9.55 8.93
N GLU A 279 -19.28 -10.48 9.68
CA GLU A 279 -20.64 -10.98 9.45
C GLU A 279 -21.63 -9.79 9.39
N GLU A 280 -22.71 -9.94 8.62
CA GLU A 280 -23.78 -8.94 8.43
C GLU A 280 -23.41 -7.66 7.64
N GLY A 281 -22.29 -7.66 6.92
CA GLY A 281 -21.91 -6.55 6.03
C GLY A 281 -21.34 -5.32 6.75
N ARG A 282 -21.05 -5.43 8.06
CA ARG A 282 -20.28 -4.42 8.81
C ARG A 282 -18.78 -4.60 8.58
N TYR A 283 -17.99 -3.55 8.81
CA TYR A 283 -16.52 -3.62 8.75
C TYR A 283 -15.88 -3.15 10.05
N THR A 284 -14.67 -3.64 10.33
CA THR A 284 -13.79 -3.09 11.37
C THR A 284 -12.60 -2.48 10.69
N SER A 285 -12.35 -1.21 10.97
CA SER A 285 -11.18 -0.51 10.47
C SER A 285 -10.25 -0.21 11.62
N GLU A 286 -8.98 -0.48 11.42
CA GLU A 286 -7.91 -0.08 12.31
C GLU A 286 -7.04 0.96 11.60
N ARG A 287 -6.64 1.97 12.37
CA ARG A 287 -5.85 3.10 11.89
C ARG A 287 -4.56 3.14 12.67
N THR A 288 -3.46 2.88 12.00
CA THR A 288 -2.12 3.04 12.59
C THR A 288 -1.44 4.24 11.95
N VAL A 289 -0.66 4.98 12.72
CA VAL A 289 -0.02 6.22 12.27
C VAL A 289 1.49 6.03 12.28
N VAL A 290 2.11 6.22 11.12
CA VAL A 290 3.57 6.31 10.98
C VAL A 290 3.93 7.78 10.89
N LEU A 291 4.61 8.29 11.92
CA LEU A 291 4.85 9.72 12.10
C LEU A 291 6.30 10.09 11.80
N GLY A 292 6.50 11.06 10.89
CA GLY A 292 7.71 11.84 10.77
C GLY A 292 7.47 13.26 11.28
N MET A 293 8.23 13.70 12.28
CA MET A 293 8.13 15.07 12.80
C MET A 293 9.50 15.71 12.87
N ARG A 294 9.60 16.95 12.39
CA ARG A 294 10.77 17.78 12.65
C ARG A 294 10.33 19.20 12.95
N ARG A 295 10.79 19.72 14.10
CA ARG A 295 10.74 21.16 14.36
C ARG A 295 11.86 21.82 13.57
N LEU A 296 11.53 22.85 12.83
CA LEU A 296 12.42 23.54 11.92
C LEU A 296 12.33 25.03 12.25
N ASN A 297 13.37 25.80 12.01
CA ASN A 297 13.25 27.26 12.03
C ASN A 297 13.88 27.76 10.73
N GLU A 298 13.40 27.21 9.62
CA GLU A 298 13.98 27.42 8.29
C GLU A 298 13.25 28.58 7.59
N PRO A 299 13.96 29.60 7.08
CA PRO A 299 13.33 30.69 6.34
C PRO A 299 12.78 30.20 5.00
N LEU A 300 11.52 30.51 4.71
CA LEU A 300 10.93 30.32 3.39
C LEU A 300 11.24 31.54 2.52
N VAL A 301 12.03 31.33 1.47
CA VAL A 301 12.40 32.36 0.51
C VAL A 301 11.37 32.40 -0.61
N LEU A 302 10.88 33.59 -0.93
CA LEU A 302 9.90 33.80 -2.00
C LEU A 302 10.40 33.21 -3.33
N ASP A 303 9.52 32.51 -4.04
CA ASP A 303 9.77 31.87 -5.34
C ASP A 303 10.92 30.85 -5.36
N ARG A 304 11.43 30.44 -4.19
CA ARG A 304 12.46 29.41 -4.06
C ARG A 304 11.87 28.14 -3.43
N PRO A 305 11.96 26.98 -4.10
CA PRO A 305 11.44 25.74 -3.55
C PRO A 305 12.31 25.25 -2.39
N LEU A 306 11.64 24.72 -1.37
CA LEU A 306 12.23 24.02 -0.23
C LEU A 306 11.91 22.52 -0.36
N ASP A 307 12.94 21.72 -0.59
CA ASP A 307 12.85 20.25 -0.62
C ASP A 307 12.79 19.71 0.82
N VAL A 308 11.60 19.24 1.22
CA VAL A 308 11.35 18.77 2.59
C VAL A 308 12.02 17.42 2.84
N ASN A 309 12.32 16.64 1.80
CA ASN A 309 12.94 15.31 1.96
C ASN A 309 14.36 15.38 2.52
N ARG A 310 15.05 16.49 2.29
CA ARG A 310 16.35 16.76 2.91
C ARG A 310 16.23 16.96 4.41
N LEU A 311 15.04 17.32 4.87
CA LEU A 311 14.75 17.68 6.26
C LEU A 311 14.02 16.54 6.98
N LEU A 312 13.16 15.78 6.31
CA LEU A 312 12.41 14.69 6.90
C LEU A 312 12.45 13.47 5.97
N ASP A 313 12.97 12.34 6.47
CA ASP A 313 12.98 11.10 5.70
C ASP A 313 11.59 10.47 5.75
N LEU A 314 10.77 10.78 4.74
CA LEU A 314 9.45 10.16 4.52
C LEU A 314 9.61 8.85 3.76
N GLY A 315 10.33 7.90 4.38
CA GLY A 315 10.54 6.56 3.84
C GLY A 315 9.31 5.69 4.01
N THR A 316 8.92 4.97 2.94
CA THR A 316 7.77 4.05 2.96
C THR A 316 8.16 2.61 3.30
N GLY A 317 9.38 2.37 3.79
CA GLY A 317 9.89 1.00 4.02
C GLY A 317 9.05 0.18 4.99
N VAL A 318 8.49 0.83 6.02
CA VAL A 318 7.59 0.21 7.01
C VAL A 318 6.15 0.06 6.53
N LEU A 319 5.78 0.70 5.41
CA LEU A 319 4.43 0.67 4.88
C LEU A 319 4.26 -0.55 3.98
N GLY A 320 3.32 -1.43 4.34
CA GLY A 320 2.93 -2.51 3.43
C GLY A 320 2.22 -1.96 2.19
N PRO A 321 2.14 -2.72 1.09
CA PRO A 321 1.42 -2.30 -0.11
C PRO A 321 -0.10 -2.23 0.10
N ASP A 322 -0.74 -1.38 -0.68
CA ASP A 322 -2.20 -1.28 -0.80
C ASP A 322 -2.78 -2.55 -1.43
N PHE A 323 -3.94 -2.96 -0.95
CA PHE A 323 -4.73 -4.01 -1.57
C PHE A 323 -6.21 -3.88 -1.20
N VAL A 324 -7.05 -4.44 -2.06
CA VAL A 324 -8.50 -4.52 -1.86
C VAL A 324 -8.95 -5.92 -2.29
N ILE A 325 -9.60 -6.65 -1.40
CA ILE A 325 -10.23 -7.95 -1.65
C ILE A 325 -11.58 -8.04 -0.95
N ALA A 326 -12.35 -9.08 -1.24
CA ALA A 326 -13.73 -9.21 -0.79
C ALA A 326 -13.95 -9.16 0.74
N ASN A 327 -12.94 -9.52 1.56
CA ASN A 327 -13.02 -9.48 3.03
C ASN A 327 -12.03 -8.54 3.71
N ALA A 328 -11.09 -7.91 2.98
CA ALA A 328 -10.08 -7.06 3.58
C ALA A 328 -9.58 -5.98 2.62
N MET A 329 -9.14 -4.87 3.20
CA MET A 329 -8.57 -3.74 2.48
C MET A 329 -7.44 -3.13 3.30
N ARG A 330 -6.40 -2.66 2.61
CA ARG A 330 -5.38 -1.76 3.17
C ARG A 330 -5.21 -0.56 2.25
N ARG A 331 -5.27 0.64 2.83
CA ARG A 331 -5.05 1.93 2.15
C ARG A 331 -4.18 2.85 2.99
N HIS A 332 -3.57 3.84 2.34
CA HIS A 332 -2.79 4.86 3.02
C HIS A 332 -3.32 6.27 2.75
N ARG A 333 -3.21 7.13 3.76
CA ARG A 333 -3.42 8.58 3.61
C ARG A 333 -2.20 9.31 4.14
N LEU A 334 -1.75 10.31 3.39
CA LEU A 334 -0.67 11.18 3.80
C LEU A 334 -1.26 12.49 4.34
N PHE A 335 -0.96 12.78 5.60
CA PHE A 335 -1.28 14.04 6.22
C PHE A 335 -0.04 14.90 6.34
N LEU A 336 -0.13 16.14 5.85
CA LEU A 336 0.90 17.15 5.98
C LEU A 336 0.39 18.28 6.87
N CYS A 337 1.06 18.51 7.99
CA CYS A 337 0.81 19.61 8.90
C CYS A 337 2.00 20.56 8.87
N ILE A 338 1.75 21.79 8.45
CA ILE A 338 2.76 22.83 8.24
C ILE A 338 2.45 23.98 9.18
N GLU A 339 3.43 24.33 10.01
CA GLU A 339 3.36 25.46 10.91
C GLU A 339 4.34 26.52 10.45
N LEU A 340 3.82 27.68 10.09
CA LEU A 340 4.59 28.83 9.63
C LEU A 340 4.56 29.92 10.69
N SER A 341 5.66 30.64 10.86
CA SER A 341 5.69 31.85 11.66
C SER A 341 6.00 33.07 10.79
N CYS A 342 5.27 34.14 11.02
CA CYS A 342 5.51 35.45 10.41
C CYS A 342 5.16 36.52 11.45
N LEU A 343 6.08 37.46 11.69
CA LEU A 343 5.88 38.54 12.68
C LEU A 343 5.37 38.03 14.04
N GLU A 344 5.96 36.93 14.54
CA GLU A 344 5.61 36.26 15.81
C GLU A 344 4.21 35.64 15.89
N ARG A 345 3.44 35.62 14.78
CA ARG A 345 2.19 34.84 14.68
C ARG A 345 2.43 33.50 14.01
N LEU A 346 1.74 32.48 14.52
CA LEU A 346 1.76 31.13 13.96
C LEU A 346 0.55 30.91 13.04
N HIS A 347 0.81 30.30 11.90
CA HIS A 347 -0.17 29.93 10.88
C HIS A 347 -0.07 28.43 10.63
N PHE A 348 -1.23 27.77 10.57
CA PHE A 348 -1.32 26.31 10.44
C PHE A 348 -2.00 25.95 9.12
N CYS A 349 -1.32 25.15 8.30
CA CYS A 349 -1.87 24.56 7.10
C CYS A 349 -1.91 23.03 7.26
N ARG A 350 -3.04 22.42 6.91
CA ARG A 350 -3.20 20.97 6.90
C ARG A 350 -3.64 20.51 5.52
N PHE A 351 -2.98 19.47 5.02
CA PHE A 351 -3.35 18.77 3.80
C PHE A 351 -3.57 17.29 4.09
N ASP A 352 -4.56 16.70 3.43
CA ASP A 352 -4.87 15.26 3.41
C ASP A 352 -4.83 14.83 1.94
N VAL A 353 -4.04 13.80 1.65
CA VAL A 353 -3.82 13.31 0.29
C VAL A 353 -3.87 11.79 0.29
N PRO A 354 -4.64 11.17 -0.62
CA PRO A 354 -4.56 9.74 -0.84
C PRO A 354 -3.14 9.32 -1.20
N LEU A 355 -2.63 8.27 -0.57
CA LEU A 355 -1.33 7.70 -0.85
C LEU A 355 -1.51 6.24 -1.26
N VAL A 356 -0.98 5.86 -2.41
CA VAL A 356 -0.98 4.48 -2.89
C VAL A 356 0.41 3.91 -2.73
N VAL A 357 0.57 2.93 -1.85
CA VAL A 357 1.83 2.21 -1.66
C VAL A 357 1.82 0.95 -2.52
N LEU A 358 2.77 0.89 -3.44
CA LEU A 358 2.99 -0.24 -4.32
C LEU A 358 4.06 -1.15 -3.73
N ALA A 359 3.99 -2.44 -3.99
CA ALA A 359 4.96 -3.38 -3.45
C ALA A 359 6.39 -3.17 -3.98
N SER A 360 7.40 -3.55 -3.18
CA SER A 360 8.82 -3.23 -3.40
C SER A 360 9.40 -3.73 -4.74
N PHE A 361 8.93 -4.86 -5.27
CA PHE A 361 9.43 -5.43 -6.53
C PHE A 361 9.23 -4.50 -7.75
N TYR A 362 8.37 -3.47 -7.68
CA TYR A 362 8.27 -2.47 -8.74
C TYR A 362 9.55 -1.63 -8.90
N ALA A 363 10.47 -1.69 -7.92
CA ALA A 363 11.80 -1.09 -8.00
C ALA A 363 12.81 -1.98 -8.76
N GLU A 364 12.53 -3.28 -8.93
CA GLU A 364 13.40 -4.19 -9.66
C GLU A 364 13.31 -3.88 -11.17
N ARG A 365 14.46 -3.60 -11.80
CA ARG A 365 14.50 -3.43 -13.26
C ARG A 365 14.11 -4.75 -13.93
N PRO A 366 13.31 -4.71 -15.02
CA PRO A 366 13.04 -5.91 -15.78
C PRO A 366 14.36 -6.54 -16.27
N PRO A 367 14.54 -7.87 -16.13
CA PRO A 367 15.68 -8.55 -16.70
C PRO A 367 15.63 -8.39 -18.23
N GLY A 368 16.57 -7.63 -18.79
CA GLY A 368 16.68 -7.43 -20.24
C GLY A 368 16.87 -5.98 -20.71
N VAL A 369 16.67 -4.96 -19.85
CA VAL A 369 17.09 -3.60 -20.19
C VAL A 369 18.55 -3.42 -19.77
N GLY A 370 19.43 -4.06 -20.55
CA GLY A 370 20.85 -3.73 -20.53
C GLY A 370 21.03 -2.25 -20.81
N GLY A 371 21.90 -1.60 -20.04
CA GLY A 371 22.36 -0.26 -20.36
C GLY A 371 22.95 -0.24 -21.76
N GLY A 372 22.27 0.46 -22.66
CA GLY A 372 22.67 0.65 -24.04
C GLY A 372 21.93 1.85 -24.59
N PHE A 373 22.35 3.05 -24.17
CA PHE A 373 23.15 4.00 -24.95
C PHE A 373 23.42 5.24 -24.09
#